data_AF-A0A7S4B4L9-F1
#
_entry.id   AF-A0A7S4B4L9-F1
#
_cell.length_a   1.000
_cell.length_b   1.000
_cell.length_c   1.000
_cell.angle_alpha   90.00
_cell.angle_beta   90.00
_cell.angle_gamma   90.00
#
_symmetry.space_group_name_H-M   'P 1'
#
loop_
_entity.id
_entity.type
_entity.pdbx_description
1 polymer ?
#
loop_
_entity_poly.entity_id
_entity_poly.type
_entity_poly.pdbx_seq_one_letter_code
_entity_poly.pdbx_strand_id
1 'polypeptide(L)'
;DSQGVDMEDDDLIELVSEQKSMSKSLDEYGAQKSTAITVAKRLAEFLGDAMLKDAGLACKYIIAQKPADAPVTERAIPVTIFDAEIAVKEHFLRKWLKDRSMSSDDMDVRGIIDWGYYRSRLDAAIQKIITIPTAV
;
A
#
# COMPACT_ATOMS: atom_id res chain seq x y z
N ASP A 1 -16.45 6.79 -5.13
CA ASP A 1 -17.52 5.85 -5.48
C ASP A 1 -17.31 5.14 -6.81
N SER A 2 -16.72 5.79 -7.81
CA SER A 2 -16.38 5.19 -9.12
C SER A 2 -15.12 4.32 -9.15
N GLN A 3 -14.41 4.16 -8.02
CA GLN A 3 -13.19 3.35 -7.90
C GLN A 3 -12.12 3.67 -8.97
N GLY A 4 -12.04 4.94 -9.41
CA GLY A 4 -11.03 5.40 -10.38
C GLY A 4 -11.15 4.78 -11.76
N VAL A 5 -12.35 4.37 -12.20
CA VAL A 5 -12.56 3.73 -13.52
C VAL A 5 -12.12 4.57 -14.71
N ASP A 6 -12.27 5.91 -14.64
CA ASP A 6 -11.94 6.84 -15.73
C ASP A 6 -10.54 7.47 -15.58
N MET A 7 -9.69 6.93 -14.71
CA MET A 7 -8.35 7.44 -14.42
C MET A 7 -7.30 6.43 -14.85
N GLU A 8 -6.15 6.87 -15.33
CA GLU A 8 -5.03 5.99 -15.66
C GLU A 8 -4.43 5.37 -14.39
N ASP A 9 -3.80 4.20 -14.52
CA ASP A 9 -3.27 3.45 -13.38
C ASP A 9 -2.20 4.23 -12.62
N ASP A 10 -1.32 4.94 -13.33
CA ASP A 10 -0.24 5.72 -12.74
C ASP A 10 -0.78 6.90 -11.93
N ASP A 11 -1.74 7.65 -12.48
CA ASP A 11 -2.42 8.75 -11.81
C ASP A 11 -3.18 8.25 -10.58
N LEU A 12 -3.87 7.11 -10.71
CA LEU A 12 -4.58 6.48 -9.60
C LEU A 12 -3.61 6.11 -8.48
N ILE A 13 -2.52 5.43 -8.80
CA ILE A 13 -1.49 5.03 -7.85
C ILE A 13 -0.90 6.26 -7.18
N GLU A 14 -0.57 7.30 -7.92
CA GLU A 14 -0.05 8.54 -7.35
C GLU A 14 -1.03 9.14 -6.34
N LEU A 15 -2.31 9.28 -6.72
CA LEU A 15 -3.35 9.89 -5.89
C LEU A 15 -3.64 9.12 -4.59
N VAL A 16 -3.69 7.78 -4.65
CA VAL A 16 -4.05 6.94 -3.49
C VAL A 16 -2.85 6.49 -2.67
N SER A 17 -1.64 6.67 -3.18
CA SER A 17 -0.44 6.26 -2.47
C SER A 17 -0.15 7.12 -1.25
N GLU A 18 0.42 6.49 -0.25
CA GLU A 18 1.05 7.16 0.88
C GLU A 18 2.56 6.97 0.82
N GLN A 19 3.30 7.99 1.23
CA GLN A 19 4.74 7.91 1.38
C GLN A 19 5.14 8.10 2.83
N LYS A 20 6.03 7.22 3.32
CA LYS A 20 6.72 7.38 4.60
C LYS A 20 8.21 7.17 4.41
N SER A 21 8.99 8.15 4.85
CA SER A 21 10.45 8.04 4.87
C SER A 21 10.91 7.37 6.16
N MET A 22 11.77 6.36 6.03
CA MET A 22 12.38 5.68 7.17
C MET A 22 13.67 6.40 7.56
N SER A 23 13.78 6.79 8.84
CA SER A 23 14.94 7.53 9.37
C SER A 23 16.08 6.63 9.86
N LYS A 24 15.82 5.32 9.97
CA LYS A 24 16.79 4.30 10.38
C LYS A 24 16.77 3.12 9.41
N SER A 25 17.75 2.24 9.49
CA SER A 25 17.75 0.99 8.73
C SER A 25 16.66 0.04 9.22
N LEU A 26 16.22 -0.91 8.38
CA LEU A 26 15.16 -1.87 8.75
C LEU A 26 15.54 -2.69 9.99
N ASP A 27 16.81 -3.07 10.11
CA ASP A 27 17.33 -3.88 11.22
C ASP A 27 17.20 -3.16 12.58
N GLU A 28 17.31 -1.84 12.59
CA GLU A 28 17.19 -1.02 13.80
C GLU A 28 15.74 -0.88 14.30
N TYR A 29 14.74 -1.15 13.47
CA TYR A 29 13.33 -1.10 13.89
C TYR A 29 12.89 -2.38 14.64
N GLY A 30 13.66 -3.47 14.58
CA GLY A 30 13.45 -4.68 15.35
C GLY A 30 12.04 -5.28 15.21
N ALA A 31 11.32 -5.40 16.33
CA ALA A 31 9.98 -6.00 16.40
C ALA A 31 8.81 -4.99 16.22
N GLN A 32 9.09 -3.73 15.89
CA GLN A 32 8.03 -2.74 15.69
C GLN A 32 7.15 -3.09 14.49
N LYS A 33 5.85 -2.83 14.60
CA LYS A 33 4.86 -3.04 13.53
C LYS A 33 4.37 -1.69 13.02
N SER A 34 4.67 -1.38 11.77
CA SER A 34 4.17 -0.19 11.09
C SER A 34 3.98 -0.47 9.60
N THR A 35 3.19 0.36 8.90
CA THR A 35 3.02 0.26 7.45
C THR A 35 4.35 0.36 6.72
N ALA A 36 5.21 1.31 7.11
CA ALA A 36 6.52 1.51 6.51
C ALA A 36 7.46 0.30 6.71
N ILE A 37 7.44 -0.34 7.90
CA ILE A 37 8.24 -1.54 8.16
C ILE A 37 7.76 -2.72 7.29
N THR A 38 6.45 -2.91 7.16
CA THR A 38 5.90 -3.96 6.26
C THR A 38 6.32 -3.72 4.82
N VAL A 39 6.23 -2.47 4.35
CA VAL A 39 6.59 -2.09 2.99
C VAL A 39 8.08 -2.27 2.74
N ALA A 40 8.94 -1.85 3.67
CA ALA A 40 10.38 -2.07 3.59
C ALA A 40 10.73 -3.57 3.52
N LYS A 41 10.09 -4.42 4.34
CA LYS A 41 10.26 -5.89 4.25
C LYS A 41 9.85 -6.42 2.89
N ARG A 42 8.71 -5.98 2.37
CA ARG A 42 8.21 -6.38 1.03
C ARG A 42 9.15 -5.91 -0.08
N LEU A 43 9.69 -4.71 0.01
CA LEU A 43 10.69 -4.20 -0.93
C LEU A 43 11.99 -4.99 -0.87
N ALA A 44 12.46 -5.41 0.32
CA ALA A 44 13.62 -6.31 0.44
C ALA A 44 13.36 -7.67 -0.22
N GLU A 45 12.19 -8.26 0.02
CA GLU A 45 11.83 -9.54 -0.59
C GLU A 45 11.76 -9.44 -2.13
N PHE A 46 11.30 -8.30 -2.64
CA PHE A 46 11.06 -8.07 -4.06
C PHE A 46 12.33 -7.63 -4.82
N LEU A 47 13.08 -6.67 -4.29
CA LEU A 47 14.25 -6.05 -4.93
C LEU A 47 15.59 -6.59 -4.40
N GLY A 48 15.56 -7.39 -3.33
CA GLY A 48 16.74 -7.92 -2.64
C GLY A 48 17.21 -7.05 -1.47
N ASP A 49 17.94 -7.66 -0.53
CA ASP A 49 18.41 -7.03 0.70
C ASP A 49 19.40 -5.88 0.49
N ALA A 50 19.97 -5.75 -0.71
CA ALA A 50 20.89 -4.66 -1.05
C ALA A 50 20.22 -3.28 -1.00
N MET A 51 18.91 -3.19 -1.28
CA MET A 51 18.14 -1.93 -1.27
C MET A 51 17.87 -1.37 0.14
N LEU A 52 18.01 -2.18 1.19
CA LEU A 52 17.75 -1.77 2.57
C LEU A 52 18.97 -1.22 3.31
N LYS A 53 20.13 -1.19 2.66
CA LYS A 53 21.39 -0.78 3.29
C LYS A 53 21.54 0.74 3.40
N ASP A 54 20.80 1.48 2.58
CA ASP A 54 20.83 2.93 2.59
C ASP A 54 19.73 3.51 3.50
N ALA A 55 20.15 4.35 4.44
CA ALA A 55 19.22 5.16 5.24
C ALA A 55 18.45 6.12 4.31
N GLY A 56 17.15 6.31 4.57
CA GLY A 56 16.31 7.22 3.77
C GLY A 56 15.42 6.56 2.73
N LEU A 57 15.20 5.24 2.81
CA LEU A 57 14.25 4.55 1.94
C LEU A 57 12.85 5.18 2.01
N ALA A 58 12.37 5.69 0.88
CA ALA A 58 11.02 6.20 0.72
C ALA A 58 10.06 5.04 0.46
N CYS A 59 9.30 4.65 1.48
CA CYS A 59 8.29 3.62 1.36
C CYS A 59 7.01 4.24 0.80
N LYS A 60 6.81 4.18 -0.52
CA LYS A 60 5.55 4.54 -1.19
C LYS A 60 4.66 3.29 -1.29
N TYR A 61 3.45 3.36 -0.76
CA TYR A 61 2.57 2.19 -0.62
C TYR A 61 1.09 2.52 -0.77
N ILE A 62 0.30 1.49 -1.05
CA ILE A 62 -1.16 1.50 -0.98
C ILE A 62 -1.66 0.49 0.07
N ILE A 63 -2.88 0.65 0.55
CA ILE A 63 -3.53 -0.34 1.42
C ILE A 63 -4.41 -1.27 0.58
N ALA A 64 -4.14 -2.57 0.64
CA ALA A 64 -4.88 -3.57 -0.11
C ALA A 64 -6.10 -4.12 0.65
N GLN A 65 -7.17 -4.49 -0.04
CA GLN A 65 -8.39 -5.05 0.59
C GLN A 65 -8.19 -6.43 1.21
N LYS A 66 -7.25 -7.22 0.67
CA LYS A 66 -6.94 -8.58 1.14
C LYS A 66 -5.62 -8.60 1.93
N PRO A 67 -5.51 -9.44 2.97
CA PRO A 67 -6.56 -10.28 3.56
C PRO A 67 -7.56 -9.45 4.39
N ALA A 68 -8.87 -9.70 4.27
CA ALA A 68 -9.92 -8.85 4.83
C ALA A 68 -9.79 -8.62 6.36
N ASP A 69 -9.42 -9.66 7.10
CA ASP A 69 -9.30 -9.62 8.57
C ASP A 69 -7.91 -9.19 9.07
N ALA A 70 -6.99 -8.86 8.16
CA ALA A 70 -5.64 -8.47 8.54
C ALA A 70 -5.57 -6.99 8.97
N PRO A 71 -4.75 -6.65 9.98
CA PRO A 71 -4.48 -5.26 10.32
C PRO A 71 -3.98 -4.44 9.13
N VAL A 72 -4.34 -3.15 9.06
CA VAL A 72 -3.89 -2.22 7.99
C VAL A 72 -2.38 -2.28 7.78
N THR A 73 -1.60 -2.44 8.85
CA THR A 73 -0.14 -2.57 8.77
C THR A 73 0.32 -3.76 7.93
N GLU A 74 -0.41 -4.87 7.93
CA GLU A 74 -0.08 -6.08 7.14
C GLU A 74 -0.61 -5.99 5.70
N ARG A 75 -1.53 -5.05 5.43
CA ARG A 75 -2.14 -4.84 4.11
C ARG A 75 -1.43 -3.80 3.25
N ALA A 76 -0.34 -3.20 3.73
CA ALA A 76 0.42 -2.17 3.01
C ALA A 76 1.30 -2.75 1.90
N ILE A 77 0.97 -2.50 0.63
CA ILE A 77 1.66 -3.03 -0.56
C ILE A 77 2.54 -1.93 -1.18
N PRO A 78 3.84 -2.18 -1.46
CA PRO A 78 4.69 -1.22 -2.16
C PRO A 78 4.16 -0.96 -3.57
N VAL A 79 4.06 0.31 -3.99
CA VAL A 79 3.55 0.64 -5.33
C VAL A 79 4.48 0.17 -6.46
N THR A 80 5.79 0.04 -6.17
CA THR A 80 6.81 -0.43 -7.12
C THR A 80 6.52 -1.83 -7.69
N ILE A 81 5.63 -2.61 -7.05
CA ILE A 81 5.24 -3.92 -7.59
C ILE A 81 4.41 -3.81 -8.88
N PHE A 82 3.74 -2.67 -9.11
CA PHE A 82 2.90 -2.46 -10.28
C PHE A 82 3.74 -2.23 -11.56
N ASP A 83 4.97 -1.76 -11.40
CA ASP A 83 5.96 -1.59 -12.48
C ASP A 83 6.75 -2.87 -12.80
N ALA A 84 6.60 -3.92 -11.98
CA ALA A 84 7.33 -5.16 -12.13
C ALA A 84 6.81 -6.01 -13.31
N GLU A 85 7.68 -6.89 -13.84
CA GLU A 85 7.28 -7.91 -14.81
C GLU A 85 6.10 -8.73 -14.29
N ILE A 86 5.18 -9.11 -15.18
CA ILE A 86 3.92 -9.78 -14.83
C ILE A 86 4.17 -10.98 -13.90
N ALA A 87 5.10 -11.88 -14.25
CA ALA A 87 5.39 -13.07 -13.44
C ALA A 87 5.87 -12.73 -12.02
N VAL A 88 6.66 -11.67 -11.87
CA VAL A 88 7.18 -11.19 -10.58
C VAL A 88 6.06 -10.54 -9.77
N LYS A 89 5.29 -9.66 -10.41
CA LYS A 89 4.09 -9.03 -9.82
C LYS A 89 3.13 -10.10 -9.30
N GLU A 90 2.82 -11.11 -10.10
CA GLU A 90 1.94 -12.20 -9.71
C GLU A 90 2.45 -13.00 -8.51
N HIS A 91 3.73 -13.34 -8.53
CA HIS A 91 4.35 -14.11 -7.46
C HIS A 91 4.20 -13.40 -6.10
N PHE A 92 4.59 -12.11 -6.04
CA PHE A 92 4.58 -11.36 -4.79
C PHE A 92 3.18 -10.94 -4.36
N LEU A 93 2.28 -10.57 -5.28
CA LEU A 93 0.91 -10.22 -4.92
C LEU A 93 0.15 -11.41 -4.34
N ARG A 94 0.24 -12.61 -4.93
CA ARG A 94 -0.37 -13.82 -4.36
C ARG A 94 0.15 -14.10 -2.95
N LYS A 95 1.45 -13.90 -2.72
CA LYS A 95 2.09 -14.07 -1.40
C LYS A 95 1.57 -13.03 -0.39
N TRP A 96 1.55 -11.76 -0.76
CA TRP A 96 1.24 -10.65 0.16
C TRP A 96 -0.24 -10.49 0.45
N LEU A 97 -1.09 -10.76 -0.54
CA LEU A 97 -2.56 -10.74 -0.40
C LEU A 97 -3.10 -12.04 0.21
N LYS A 98 -2.23 -13.05 0.41
CA LYS A 98 -2.57 -14.41 0.89
C LYS A 98 -3.67 -15.08 0.06
N ASP A 99 -3.70 -14.80 -1.24
CA ASP A 99 -4.70 -15.33 -2.16
C ASP A 99 -3.97 -16.03 -3.31
N ARG A 100 -3.93 -17.37 -3.23
CA ARG A 100 -3.30 -18.21 -4.26
C ARG A 100 -4.18 -18.40 -5.49
N SER A 101 -5.47 -18.08 -5.40
CA SER A 101 -6.44 -18.25 -6.48
C SER A 101 -6.56 -17.05 -7.41
N MET A 102 -5.89 -15.92 -7.11
CA MET A 102 -5.93 -14.74 -7.96
C MET A 102 -5.40 -15.04 -9.37
N SER A 103 -6.28 -14.79 -10.35
CA SER A 103 -5.96 -14.75 -11.76
C SER A 103 -5.15 -13.49 -12.09
N SER A 104 -4.55 -13.45 -13.29
CA SER A 104 -3.81 -12.27 -13.75
C SER A 104 -4.70 -11.03 -13.87
N ASP A 105 -5.98 -11.21 -14.24
CA ASP A 105 -6.98 -10.13 -14.32
C ASP A 105 -7.34 -9.55 -12.94
N ASP A 106 -7.28 -10.36 -11.87
CA ASP A 106 -7.51 -9.90 -10.49
C ASP A 106 -6.38 -9.00 -9.96
N MET A 107 -5.26 -8.90 -10.68
CA MET A 107 -4.07 -8.15 -10.26
C MET A 107 -4.03 -6.72 -10.82
N ASP A 108 -5.15 -6.27 -11.36
CA ASP A 108 -5.40 -4.85 -11.58
C ASP A 108 -5.33 -4.08 -10.24
N VAL A 109 -4.75 -2.88 -10.28
CA VAL A 109 -4.57 -2.04 -9.09
C VAL A 109 -5.89 -1.71 -8.40
N ARG A 110 -6.99 -1.50 -9.15
CA ARG A 110 -8.32 -1.19 -8.60
C ARG A 110 -8.92 -2.38 -7.88
N GLY A 111 -8.60 -3.61 -8.32
CA GLY A 111 -9.01 -4.84 -7.64
C GLY A 111 -8.25 -5.10 -6.33
N ILE A 112 -7.08 -4.49 -6.16
CA ILE A 112 -6.24 -4.67 -4.98
C ILE A 112 -6.52 -3.62 -3.90
N ILE A 113 -6.79 -2.37 -4.28
CA ILE A 113 -7.01 -1.26 -3.35
C ILE A 113 -8.17 -1.52 -2.37
N ASP A 114 -7.96 -1.24 -1.09
CA ASP A 114 -9.04 -1.13 -0.11
C ASP A 114 -9.74 0.23 -0.23
N TRP A 115 -10.71 0.32 -1.13
CA TRP A 115 -11.49 1.53 -1.34
C TRP A 115 -12.27 1.96 -0.09
N GLY A 116 -12.68 1.02 0.77
CA GLY A 116 -13.37 1.29 2.02
C GLY A 116 -12.47 2.01 3.04
N TYR A 117 -11.21 1.61 3.12
CA TYR A 117 -10.19 2.29 3.92
C TYR A 117 -10.00 3.75 3.48
N TYR A 118 -9.79 3.99 2.18
CA TYR A 118 -9.55 5.34 1.67
C TYR A 118 -10.78 6.24 1.77
N ARG A 119 -11.99 5.71 1.51
CA ARG A 119 -13.25 6.45 1.73
C ARG A 119 -13.40 6.87 3.18
N SER A 120 -13.21 5.95 4.13
CA SER A 120 -13.35 6.24 5.56
C SER A 120 -12.38 7.33 6.03
N ARG A 121 -11.15 7.34 5.50
CA ARG A 121 -10.16 8.37 5.81
C ARG A 121 -10.51 9.73 5.22
N LEU A 122 -11.02 9.74 3.99
CA LEU A 122 -11.51 10.96 3.35
C LEU A 122 -12.68 11.54 4.13
N ASP A 123 -13.66 10.73 4.51
CA ASP A 123 -14.83 11.15 5.29
C ASP A 123 -14.40 11.76 6.64
N ALA A 124 -13.47 11.11 7.35
CA ALA A 124 -12.93 11.64 8.60
C ALA A 124 -12.17 12.97 8.41
N ALA A 125 -11.46 13.15 7.29
CA ALA A 125 -10.79 14.41 6.98
C ALA A 125 -11.79 15.52 6.65
N ILE A 126 -12.81 15.23 5.84
CA ILE A 126 -13.90 16.14 5.50
C ILE A 126 -14.63 16.58 6.77
N GLN A 127 -14.99 15.65 7.66
CA GLN A 127 -15.64 15.98 8.92
C GLN A 127 -14.81 16.92 9.78
N LYS A 128 -13.50 16.69 9.89
CA LYS A 128 -12.59 17.55 10.66
C LYS A 128 -12.48 18.96 10.09
N ILE A 129 -12.49 19.09 8.76
CA ILE A 129 -12.31 20.38 8.08
C ILE A 129 -13.63 21.17 8.00
N ILE A 130 -14.73 20.50 7.68
CA ILE A 130 -16.01 21.15 7.33
C ILE A 130 -17.02 21.09 8.48
N THR A 131 -17.09 19.97 9.20
CA THR A 131 -18.16 19.76 10.18
C THR A 131 -17.84 20.36 11.55
N ILE A 132 -16.57 20.40 11.96
CA ILE A 132 -16.17 20.94 13.27
C ILE A 132 -16.31 22.49 13.38
N PRO A 133 -16.13 23.31 12.33
CA PRO A 133 -16.40 24.76 12.42
C PRO A 133 -17.88 25.15 12.50
N THR A 134 -18.82 24.23 12.22
CA THR A 134 -20.25 24.56 12.04
C THR A 134 -21.14 24.12 13.20
N ALA A 135 -20.54 23.57 14.26
CA ALA A 135 -21.21 23.19 15.51
C ALA A 135 -20.76 24.13 16.65
N VAL A 136 -21.06 25.41 16.50
CA VAL A 136 -21.00 26.42 17.58
C VAL A 136 -22.24 27.30 17.53
#